data_AF-J3MXW1-F1
#
_entry.id   AF-J3MXW1-F1
#
_cell.length_a   1.000
_cell.length_b   1.000
_cell.length_c   1.000
_cell.angle_alpha   90.00
_cell.angle_beta   90.00
_cell.angle_gamma   90.00
#
_symmetry.space_group_name_H-M   'P 1'
#
loop_
_entity.id
_entity.type
_entity.pdbx_description
1 polymer ?
#
loop_
_entity_poly.entity_id
_entity_poly.type
_entity_poly.pdbx_seq_one_letter_code
_entity_poly.pdbx_strand_id
1 'polypeptide(L)'
;MEKLQSYKARVTLNFEGFQYQLGDFCLRIGKCVPNNSETLRGIMMEVEYYPLSSIEKSRAVMEDFFDIWRETVDKKSLPGHFIHVESSFSEYGLSDHYSFQHTAVQYATCLQQLMAAVRG
;
A
#
# COMPACT_ATOMS: atom_id res chain seq x y z
N MET A 1 14.89 -2.88 -18.50
CA MET A 1 13.81 -3.77 -19.03
C MET A 1 14.04 -4.13 -20.48
N GLU A 2 14.29 -3.19 -21.40
CA GLU A 2 14.38 -3.48 -22.85
C GLU A 2 15.50 -4.43 -23.29
N LYS A 3 16.56 -4.58 -22.47
CA LYS A 3 17.68 -5.51 -22.76
C LYS A 3 17.44 -6.96 -22.32
N LEU A 4 16.35 -7.24 -21.60
CA LEU A 4 15.95 -8.59 -21.17
C LEU A 4 14.69 -8.98 -21.96
N GLN A 5 14.87 -9.39 -23.22
CA GLN A 5 13.76 -9.77 -24.11
C GLN A 5 12.90 -10.94 -23.59
N SER A 6 13.38 -11.67 -22.57
CA SER A 6 12.63 -12.72 -21.86
C SER A 6 11.59 -12.19 -20.87
N TYR A 7 11.69 -10.94 -20.41
CA TYR A 7 10.78 -10.37 -19.42
C TYR A 7 9.71 -9.51 -20.10
N LYS A 8 8.53 -10.08 -20.36
CA LYS A 8 7.35 -9.34 -20.83
C LYS A 8 6.56 -8.82 -19.63
N ALA A 9 6.47 -7.50 -19.50
CA ALA A 9 5.57 -6.86 -18.54
C ALA A 9 4.12 -7.20 -18.90
N ARG A 10 3.46 -8.03 -18.06
CA ARG A 10 2.08 -8.47 -18.29
C ARG A 10 1.05 -7.45 -17.81
N VAL A 11 1.40 -6.65 -16.81
CA VAL A 11 0.53 -5.65 -16.18
C VAL A 11 1.39 -4.44 -15.82
N THR A 12 0.91 -3.25 -16.18
CA THR A 12 1.49 -1.96 -15.79
C THR A 12 0.39 -1.13 -15.15
N LEU A 13 0.65 -0.66 -13.93
CA LEU A 13 -0.26 0.18 -13.15
C LEU A 13 0.45 1.49 -12.85
N ASN A 14 -0.24 2.60 -13.09
CA ASN A 14 0.22 3.93 -12.75
C ASN A 14 -0.50 4.38 -11.48
N PHE A 15 0.26 5.04 -10.59
CA PHE A 15 -0.27 5.62 -9.37
C PHE A 15 -0.16 7.13 -9.46
N GLU A 16 -1.29 7.81 -9.31
CA GLU A 16 -1.36 9.27 -9.29
C GLU A 16 -2.03 9.71 -8.00
N GLY A 17 -1.37 10.59 -7.24
CA GLY A 17 -1.73 10.80 -5.85
C GLY A 17 -1.19 12.06 -5.22
N PHE A 18 -1.54 12.21 -3.95
CA PHE A 18 -1.09 13.29 -3.09
C PHE A 18 -0.32 12.71 -1.90
N GLN A 19 0.64 13.49 -1.42
CA GLN A 19 1.34 13.22 -0.17
C GLN A 19 0.91 14.25 0.88
N TYR A 20 0.60 13.77 2.07
CA TYR A 20 0.23 14.57 3.23
C TYR A 20 1.19 14.27 4.37
N GLN A 21 1.64 15.31 5.07
CA GLN A 21 2.43 15.17 6.29
C GLN A 21 1.56 15.51 7.49
N LEU A 22 1.43 14.56 8.41
CA LEU A 22 0.61 14.65 9.62
C LEU A 22 1.53 14.43 10.84
N GLY A 23 2.26 15.47 11.22
CA GLY A 23 3.28 15.38 12.25
C GLY A 23 4.37 14.38 11.86
N ASP A 24 4.47 13.30 12.63
CA ASP A 24 5.44 12.21 12.45
C ASP A 24 5.02 11.18 11.38
N PHE A 25 3.80 11.30 10.86
CA PHE A 25 3.28 10.43 9.82
C PHE A 25 3.38 11.08 8.44
N CYS A 26 3.76 10.28 7.45
CA CYS A 26 3.65 10.60 6.05
C CYS A 26 2.61 9.71 5.40
N LEU A 27 1.58 10.32 4.81
CA LEU A 27 0.47 9.63 4.17
C LEU A 27 0.54 9.89 2.67
N ARG A 28 0.64 8.82 1.87
CA ARG A 28 0.59 8.90 0.40
C ARG A 28 -0.68 8.23 -0.07
N ILE A 29 -1.56 8.99 -0.72
CA ILE A 29 -2.84 8.49 -1.25
C ILE A 29 -2.81 8.60 -2.76
N GLY A 30 -2.92 7.48 -3.45
CA GLY A 30 -2.87 7.41 -4.91
C GLY A 30 -4.02 6.62 -5.51
N LYS A 31 -4.59 7.14 -6.59
CA LYS A 31 -5.49 6.39 -7.47
C LYS A 31 -4.65 5.44 -8.31
N CYS A 32 -5.05 4.18 -8.37
CA CYS A 32 -4.43 3.18 -9.24
C CYS A 32 -5.17 3.14 -10.57
N VAL A 33 -4.49 3.53 -11.65
CA VAL A 33 -5.04 3.55 -13.01
C VAL A 33 -4.20 2.63 -13.91
N PRO A 34 -4.80 1.64 -14.59
CA PRO A 34 -4.07 0.77 -15.50
C PRO A 34 -3.70 1.54 -16.78
N ASN A 35 -2.52 1.27 -17.32
CA ASN A 35 -1.99 2.02 -18.46
C ASN A 35 -2.86 1.91 -19.75
N ASN A 36 -3.75 0.91 -19.82
CA ASN A 36 -4.56 0.62 -21.00
C ASN A 36 -6.04 1.01 -20.84
N SER A 37 -6.46 1.59 -19.71
CA SER A 37 -7.84 2.09 -19.53
C SER A 37 -7.94 3.14 -18.42
N GLU A 38 -8.73 4.19 -18.63
CA GLU A 38 -9.01 5.24 -17.61
C GLU A 38 -9.89 4.76 -16.44
N THR A 39 -10.19 3.46 -16.36
CA THR A 39 -11.01 2.89 -15.29
C THR A 39 -10.20 2.79 -14.00
N LEU A 40 -10.61 3.57 -12.99
CA LEU A 40 -10.07 3.53 -11.64
C LEU A 40 -10.16 2.09 -11.09
N ARG A 41 -9.00 1.50 -10.73
CA ARG A 41 -8.94 0.15 -10.14
C ARG A 41 -9.13 0.16 -8.63
N GLY A 42 -8.76 1.26 -7.99
CA GLY A 42 -8.84 1.42 -6.55
C GLY A 42 -8.03 2.62 -6.07
N ILE A 43 -8.10 2.86 -4.77
CA ILE A 43 -7.29 3.87 -4.09
C ILE A 43 -6.31 3.12 -3.20
N MET A 44 -5.02 3.40 -3.36
CA MET A 44 -3.96 2.94 -2.49
C MET A 44 -3.64 4.03 -1.48
N MET A 45 -3.48 3.62 -0.22
CA MET A 45 -3.03 4.49 0.85
C MET A 45 -1.80 3.84 1.48
N GLU A 46 -0.69 4.55 1.44
CA GLU A 46 0.55 4.19 2.12
C GLU A 46 0.73 5.12 3.32
N VAL A 47 1.01 4.51 4.47
CA VAL A 47 1.28 5.20 5.72
C VAL A 47 2.72 4.89 6.11
N GLU A 48 3.49 5.92 6.41
CA GLU A 48 4.87 5.81 6.87
C GLU A 48 5.02 6.58 8.19
N TYR A 49 5.60 5.93 9.20
CA TYR A 49 5.85 6.52 10.51
C TYR A 49 7.35 6.70 10.72
N TYR A 50 7.84 7.93 10.73
CA TYR A 50 9.28 8.23 10.75
C TYR A 50 10.02 7.90 12.05
N PRO A 51 9.43 8.05 13.26
CA PRO A 51 10.18 7.89 14.51
C PRO A 51 10.63 6.46 14.82
N LEU A 52 9.99 5.44 14.23
CA LEU A 52 10.30 4.04 14.51
C LEU A 52 10.70 3.32 13.23
N SER A 53 11.90 2.76 13.23
CA SER A 53 12.36 1.87 12.15
C SER A 53 12.08 0.39 12.43
N SER A 54 11.53 0.04 13.60
CA SER A 54 11.15 -1.33 13.93
C SER A 54 9.73 -1.60 13.46
N ILE A 55 9.55 -2.60 12.60
CA ILE A 55 8.25 -3.00 12.05
C ILE A 55 7.32 -3.49 13.16
N GLU A 56 7.82 -4.35 14.04
CA GLU A 56 7.05 -4.92 15.15
C GLU A 56 6.62 -3.86 16.15
N LYS A 57 7.49 -2.91 16.48
CA LYS A 57 7.16 -1.82 17.42
C LYS A 57 6.22 -0.78 16.81
N SER A 58 6.39 -0.48 15.52
CA SER A 58 5.50 0.44 14.82
C SER A 58 4.13 -0.16 14.53
N ARG A 59 4.00 -1.49 14.48
CA ARG A 59 2.75 -2.19 14.17
C ARG A 59 1.55 -1.69 14.97
N ALA A 60 1.67 -1.57 16.30
CA ALA A 60 0.56 -1.10 17.14
C ALA A 60 0.13 0.34 16.77
N VAL A 61 1.09 1.23 16.50
CA VAL A 61 0.82 2.61 16.09
C VAL A 61 0.12 2.65 14.72
N MET A 62 0.51 1.77 13.80
CA MET A 62 -0.07 1.66 12.47
C MET A 62 -1.49 1.06 12.52
N GLU A 63 -1.71 0.06 13.38
CA GLU A 63 -3.03 -0.53 13.65
C GLU A 63 -3.97 0.52 14.24
N ASP A 64 -3.53 1.27 15.26
CA ASP A 64 -4.31 2.37 15.87
C ASP A 64 -4.66 3.44 14.82
N PHE A 65 -3.71 3.84 13.98
CA PHE A 65 -3.95 4.80 12.90
C PHE A 65 -5.03 4.27 11.94
N PHE A 66 -4.92 3.00 11.55
CA PHE A 66 -5.88 2.37 10.64
C PHE A 66 -7.29 2.31 11.23
N ASP A 67 -7.41 1.97 12.51
CA ASP A 67 -8.70 1.90 13.20
C ASP A 67 -9.39 3.26 13.30
N ILE A 68 -8.62 4.34 13.56
CA ILE A 68 -9.16 5.72 13.53
C ILE A 68 -9.72 6.07 12.15
N TRP A 69 -9.00 5.72 11.08
CA TRP A 69 -9.46 5.98 9.71
C TRP A 69 -10.70 5.16 9.36
N ARG A 70 -10.73 3.87 9.72
CA ARG A 70 -11.90 3.01 9.52
C ARG A 70 -13.12 3.59 10.23
N GLU A 71 -12.99 3.92 11.51
CA GLU A 71 -14.09 4.49 12.30
C GLU A 71 -14.58 5.83 11.73
N THR A 72 -13.66 6.67 11.24
CA THR A 72 -14.00 7.96 10.64
C THR A 72 -14.79 7.79 9.33
N VAL A 73 -14.44 6.80 8.53
CA VAL A 73 -15.09 6.49 7.25
C VAL A 73 -16.50 5.96 7.49
N ASP A 74 -16.64 5.04 8.46
CA ASP A 74 -17.92 4.49 8.90
C ASP A 74 -18.84 5.60 9.45
N LYS A 75 -18.32 6.47 10.32
CA LYS A 75 -19.07 7.61 10.89
C LYS A 75 -19.56 8.60 9.84
N LYS A 76 -18.79 8.79 8.75
CA LYS A 76 -19.12 9.72 7.66
C LYS A 76 -19.95 9.08 6.55
N SER A 77 -20.29 7.78 6.66
CA SER A 77 -21.01 7.02 5.65
C SER A 77 -20.37 7.13 4.25
N LEU A 78 -19.04 7.20 4.20
CA LEU A 78 -18.32 7.29 2.93
C LEU A 78 -18.33 5.93 2.22
N PRO A 79 -18.52 5.88 0.89
CA PRO A 79 -18.49 4.64 0.16
C PRO A 79 -17.07 4.05 0.10
N GLY A 80 -16.97 2.74 0.28
CA GLY A 80 -15.72 1.99 0.24
C GLY A 80 -15.31 1.46 1.61
N HIS A 81 -14.38 0.50 1.63
CA HIS A 81 -13.81 -0.06 2.85
C HIS A 81 -12.28 -0.07 2.75
N PHE A 82 -11.61 0.27 3.85
CA PHE A 82 -10.17 0.11 3.94
C PHE A 82 -9.84 -1.35 4.18
N ILE A 83 -8.94 -1.90 3.36
CA ILE A 83 -8.37 -3.24 3.56
C ILE A 83 -6.93 -3.04 4.01
N HIS A 84 -6.61 -3.57 5.20
CA HIS A 84 -5.22 -3.66 5.64
C HIS A 84 -4.60 -4.91 4.99
N VAL A 85 -3.50 -4.70 4.27
CA VAL A 85 -2.77 -5.78 3.60
C VAL A 85 -1.57 -6.15 4.46
N GLU A 86 -1.68 -7.26 5.19
CA GLU A 86 -0.54 -7.79 5.94
C GLU A 86 0.45 -8.47 5.00
N SER A 87 1.73 -8.14 5.17
CA SER A 87 2.84 -8.73 4.42
C SER A 87 3.70 -9.57 5.36
N SER A 88 3.95 -10.82 4.98
CA SER A 88 4.83 -11.73 5.72
C SER A 88 6.30 -11.43 5.38
N PHE A 89 6.94 -10.53 6.13
CA PHE A 89 8.34 -10.15 5.89
C PHE A 89 9.33 -11.28 6.18
N SER A 90 9.00 -12.17 7.12
CA SER A 90 9.80 -13.34 7.48
C SER A 90 9.97 -14.33 6.32
N GLU A 91 8.97 -14.45 5.45
CA GLU A 91 9.06 -15.33 4.25
C GLU A 91 10.12 -14.85 3.25
N TYR A 92 10.43 -13.55 3.27
CA TYR A 92 11.46 -12.95 2.44
C TYR A 92 12.81 -12.80 3.17
N GLY A 93 12.91 -13.32 4.41
CA GLY A 93 14.13 -13.24 5.23
C GLY A 93 14.47 -11.82 5.67
N LEU A 94 13.49 -10.91 5.70
CA LEU A 94 13.68 -9.53 6.13
C LEU A 94 13.69 -9.45 7.67
N SER A 95 14.58 -8.61 8.21
CA SER A 95 14.68 -8.35 9.64
C SER A 95 13.64 -7.32 10.09
N ASP A 96 13.42 -7.20 11.40
CA ASP A 96 12.51 -6.20 11.98
C ASP A 96 12.88 -4.74 11.64
N HIS A 97 14.13 -4.48 11.24
CA HIS A 97 14.54 -3.13 10.87
C HIS A 97 14.06 -2.79 9.45
N TYR A 98 13.17 -1.79 9.37
CA TYR A 98 12.64 -1.23 8.14
C TYR A 98 13.74 -0.91 7.13
N SER A 99 13.43 -1.22 5.88
CA SER A 99 14.27 -0.96 4.72
C SER A 99 13.37 -0.83 3.50
N PHE A 100 13.90 -0.28 2.40
CA PHE A 100 13.15 -0.18 1.15
C PHE A 100 12.66 -1.54 0.61
N GLN A 101 13.24 -2.65 1.06
CA GLN A 101 12.77 -3.99 0.70
C GLN A 101 11.41 -4.31 1.34
N HIS A 102 11.13 -3.80 2.54
CA HIS A 102 9.83 -3.96 3.20
C HIS A 102 8.74 -3.26 2.39
N THR A 103 9.00 -2.02 1.99
CA THR A 103 8.12 -1.25 1.12
C THR A 103 7.86 -2.01 -0.19
N ALA A 104 8.91 -2.53 -0.83
CA ALA A 104 8.77 -3.28 -2.07
C ALA A 104 7.88 -4.54 -1.91
N VAL A 105 8.02 -5.28 -0.81
CA VAL A 105 7.17 -6.44 -0.48
C VAL A 105 5.73 -5.99 -0.25
N GLN A 106 5.48 -4.93 0.53
CA GLN A 106 4.13 -4.40 0.76
C GLN A 106 3.45 -3.96 -0.53
N TYR A 107 4.16 -3.25 -1.41
CA TYR A 107 3.65 -2.87 -2.72
C TYR A 107 3.31 -4.10 -3.56
N ALA A 108 4.16 -5.14 -3.57
CA ALA A 108 3.89 -6.38 -4.29
C ALA A 108 2.64 -7.11 -3.75
N THR A 109 2.50 -7.24 -2.43
CA THR A 109 1.33 -7.87 -1.79
C THR A 109 0.05 -7.06 -2.07
N CYS A 110 0.10 -5.73 -1.93
CA CYS A 110 -1.04 -4.84 -2.19
C CYS A 110 -1.49 -4.93 -3.65
N LEU A 111 -0.54 -4.88 -4.59
CA LEU A 111 -0.83 -5.03 -6.02
C LEU A 111 -1.45 -6.38 -6.36
N GLN A 112 -0.99 -7.46 -5.73
CA GLN A 112 -1.58 -8.78 -5.90
C GLN A 112 -3.04 -8.80 -5.44
N GLN A 113 -3.35 -8.19 -4.31
CA GLN A 113 -4.74 -8.09 -3.82
C GLN A 113 -5.61 -7.21 -4.72
N LEU A 114 -5.09 -6.06 -5.17
CA LEU A 114 -5.80 -5.14 -6.07
C LEU A 114 -6.12 -5.81 -7.42
N MET A 115 -5.21 -6.62 -7.96
CA MET A 115 -5.47 -7.42 -9.16
C MET A 115 -6.46 -8.56 -8.93
N ALA A 116 -6.52 -9.13 -7.72
CA ALA A 116 -7.46 -10.20 -7.37
C ALA A 116 -8.89 -9.67 -7.19
N ALA A 117 -9.05 -8.52 -6.53
CA ALA A 117 -10.35 -7.88 -6.30
C ALA A 117 -11.09 -7.51 -7.60
N VAL A 118 -10.37 -7.35 -8.71
CA VAL A 118 -10.90 -7.04 -10.04
C VAL A 118 -11.55 -8.24 -10.75
N ARG A 119 -11.28 -9.48 -10.30
CA ARG A 119 -11.80 -10.70 -10.94
C ARG A 119 -13.12 -11.20 -10.31
N GLY A 120 -13.64 -10.49 -9.31
CA GLY A 120 -14.92 -10.77 -8.65
C GLY A 120 -16.08 -10.02 -9.27
#